data_AF-A0A3A5KC54-F1
#
_entry.id   AF-A0A3A5KC54-F1
#
_cell.length_a   1.000
_cell.length_b   1.000
_cell.length_c   1.000
_cell.angle_alpha   90.00
_cell.angle_beta   90.00
_cell.angle_gamma   90.00
#
_symmetry.space_group_name_H-M   'P 1'
#
loop_
_entity.id
_entity.type
_entity.pdbx_description
1 polymer ?
#
loop_
_entity_poly.entity_id
_entity_poly.type
_entity_poly.pdbx_seq_one_letter_code
_entity_poly.pdbx_strand_id
1 'polypeptide(L)' 'MLLKMEDELLDYATVCATGLIGLVIALLFGWNFIAALIWGCLTGAVQAGAIRLIHGRADRL' A
#
# COMPACT_ATOMS: atom_id res chain seq x y z
N MET A 1 4.47 -11.04 -21.30
CA MET A 1 5.43 -10.05 -20.75
C MET A 1 4.74 -8.70 -20.53
N LEU A 2 3.98 -8.21 -21.49
CA LEU A 2 3.20 -6.95 -21.39
C LEU A 2 2.14 -6.98 -20.28
N LEU A 3 1.31 -8.04 -20.22
CA LEU A 3 0.32 -8.24 -19.14
C LEU A 3 0.95 -8.20 -17.73
N LYS A 4 2.12 -8.81 -17.57
CA LYS A 4 2.80 -8.90 -16.27
C LYS A 4 3.33 -7.55 -15.77
N MET A 5 3.66 -6.62 -16.68
CA MET A 5 4.05 -5.26 -16.31
C MET A 5 2.85 -4.38 -15.96
N GLU A 6 1.70 -4.61 -16.61
CA GLU A 6 0.46 -3.90 -16.30
C GLU A 6 -0.05 -4.27 -14.89
N ASP A 7 -0.01 -5.57 -14.55
CA ASP A 7 -0.38 -6.06 -13.22
C ASP A 7 0.53 -5.48 -12.12
N GLU A 8 1.85 -5.42 -12.36
CA GLU A 8 2.79 -4.83 -11.40
C GLU A 8 2.53 -3.33 -11.21
N LEU A 9 2.26 -2.59 -12.29
CA LEU A 9 1.92 -1.17 -12.21
C LEU A 9 0.63 -0.94 -11.41
N LEU A 10 -0.37 -1.79 -11.63
CA LEU A 10 -1.65 -1.74 -10.91
C LEU A 10 -1.47 -2.06 -9.42
N ASP A 11 -0.65 -3.06 -9.08
CA ASP A 11 -0.30 -3.38 -7.69
C ASP A 11 0.38 -2.18 -7.00
N TYR A 12 1.33 -1.52 -7.66
CA TYR A 12 1.97 -0.31 -7.12
C TYR A 12 0.98 0.85 -6.95
N ALA A 13 0.13 1.08 -7.95
CA ALA A 13 -0.87 2.15 -7.90
C ALA A 13 -1.87 1.94 -6.76
N THR A 14 -2.34 0.71 -6.55
CA THR A 14 -3.29 0.38 -5.47
C THR A 14 -2.66 0.50 -4.09
N VAL A 15 -1.40 0.11 -3.91
CA VAL A 15 -0.67 0.29 -2.64
C VAL A 15 -0.52 1.78 -2.29
N CYS A 16 -0.13 2.60 -3.26
CA CYS A 16 -0.02 4.05 -3.08
C CYS A 16 -1.38 4.69 -2.76
N ALA A 17 -2.43 4.29 -3.47
CA ALA A 17 -3.79 4.79 -3.22
C ALA A 17 -4.26 4.47 -1.80
N THR A 18 -4.05 3.23 -1.33
CA THR A 18 -4.41 2.83 0.03
C THR A 18 -3.63 3.58 1.09
N GLY A 19 -2.32 3.76 0.90
CA GLY A 19 -1.52 4.55 1.83
C GLY A 19 -1.98 6.01 1.92
N LEU A 20 -2.35 6.61 0.78
CA LEU A 20 -2.90 7.97 0.73
C LEU A 20 -4.27 8.06 1.42
N ILE A 21 -5.16 7.10 1.19
CA ILE A 21 -6.47 7.02 1.85
C ILE A 21 -6.29 6.87 3.37
N GLY A 22 -5.39 5.98 3.80
CA GLY A 22 -5.06 5.79 5.22
C GLY A 22 -4.56 7.08 5.87
N LEU A 23 -3.65 7.80 5.20
CA LEU A 23 -3.18 9.12 5.64
C LEU A 23 -4.33 10.12 5.79
N VAL A 24 -5.18 10.26 4.76
CA VAL A 24 -6.30 11.21 4.77
C VAL A 24 -7.28 10.88 5.89
N ILE A 25 -7.64 9.62 6.07
CA ILE A 25 -8.53 9.18 7.15
C ILE A 25 -7.92 9.55 8.50
N ALA A 26 -6.66 9.21 8.77
CA ALA A 26 -6.02 9.53 10.05
C ALA A 26 -6.00 11.05 10.34
N LEU A 27 -5.77 11.88 9.32
CA LEU A 27 -5.86 13.34 9.45
C LEU A 27 -7.30 13.80 9.80
N LEU A 28 -8.33 13.20 9.19
CA LEU A 28 -9.74 13.50 9.49
C LEU A 28 -10.12 13.11 10.93
N PHE A 29 -9.47 12.11 11.50
CA PHE A 29 -9.61 11.73 12.92
C PHE A 29 -8.77 12.60 13.87
N GLY A 30 -8.12 13.66 13.36
CA GLY A 30 -7.37 14.61 14.17
C GLY A 30 -5.98 14.13 14.60
N TRP A 31 -5.44 13.10 13.94
CA TRP A 31 -4.06 12.68 14.19
C TRP A 31 -3.09 13.76 13.72
N ASN A 32 -1.97 13.91 14.44
CA ASN A 32 -0.91 14.80 13.95
C ASN A 32 -0.31 14.25 12.64
N PHE A 33 0.26 15.14 11.83
CA PHE A 33 0.75 14.81 10.49
C PHE A 33 1.74 13.65 10.48
N ILE A 34 2.66 13.59 11.45
CA ILE A 34 3.67 12.52 11.55
C ILE A 34 2.99 11.18 11.82
N ALA A 35 2.07 11.11 12.79
CA ALA A 35 1.35 9.89 13.11
C ALA A 35 0.48 9.42 11.94
N ALA A 36 -0.20 10.34 11.25
CA ALA A 36 -1.01 10.04 10.08
C ALA A 36 -0.16 9.54 8.89
N LEU A 37 1.04 10.11 8.70
CA LEU A 37 2.02 9.66 7.70
C LEU A 37 2.50 8.24 7.98
N ILE A 38 2.86 7.94 9.23
CA ILE A 38 3.25 6.59 9.65
C ILE A 38 2.12 5.60 9.40
N TRP A 39 0.88 5.98 9.73
CA TRP A 39 -0.30 5.15 9.50
C TRP A 39 -0.54 4.86 8.00
N GLY A 40 -0.50 5.88 7.15
CA GLY A 40 -0.61 5.73 5.70
C GLY A 40 0.46 4.78 5.15
N CYS A 41 1.73 4.99 5.51
CA CYS A 41 2.82 4.10 5.10
C CYS A 41 2.61 2.65 5.57
N LEU A 42 2.16 2.46 6.82
CA LEU A 42 1.90 1.12 7.38
C LEU A 42 0.79 0.40 6.61
N THR A 43 -0.32 1.08 6.34
CA THR A 43 -1.45 0.49 5.58
C THR A 43 -1.04 0.07 4.17
N GLY A 44 -0.25 0.89 3.46
CA GLY A 44 0.30 0.52 2.15
C GLY A 44 1.25 -0.69 2.23
N ALA A 45 2.14 -0.72 3.22
CA ALA A 45 3.08 -1.84 3.40
C ALA A 45 2.35 -3.16 3.70
N VAL A 46 1.29 -3.13 4.52
CA VAL A 46 0.45 -4.30 4.82
C VAL A 46 -0.24 -4.81 3.55
N GLN A 47 -0.79 -3.92 2.73
CA GLN A 47 -1.39 -4.32 1.45
C GLN A 47 -0.36 -4.93 0.50
N ALA A 48 0.82 -4.33 0.37
CA ALA A 48 1.90 -4.89 -0.45
C ALA A 48 2.30 -6.29 0.04
N GLY A 49 2.36 -6.50 1.36
CA GLY A 49 2.59 -7.82 1.95
C GLY A 49 1.47 -8.81 1.62
N ALA A 50 0.21 -8.40 1.69
CA ALA A 50 -0.94 -9.24 1.35
C ALA A 50 -0.95 -9.63 -0.14
N ILE A 51 -0.67 -8.69 -1.04
CA ILE A 51 -0.54 -8.93 -2.49
C ILE A 51 0.56 -9.97 -2.76
N ARG A 52 1.71 -9.89 -2.06
CA ARG A 52 2.80 -10.87 -2.20
C ARG A 52 2.40 -12.27 -1.74
N LEU A 53 1.65 -12.38 -0.63
CA LEU A 53 1.13 -13.65 -0.11
C LEU A 53 0.11 -14.28 -1.07
N ILE A 54 -0.84 -13.49 -1.58
CA ILE A 54 -1.90 -13.96 -2.48
C ILE A 54 -1.33 -14.42 -3.83
N HIS A 55 -0.37 -13.68 -4.37
CA HIS A 55 0.27 -14.01 -5.65
C HIS A 55 1.39 -15.06 -5.53
N GLY A 56 1.61 -15.65 -4.35
CA GLY A 56 2.66 -16.66 -4.14
C GLY A 56 4.08 -16.14 -4.39
N ARG A 57 4.30 -14.81 -4.34
CA ARG A 57 5.63 -14.18 -4.51
C ARG A 57 6.37 -14.03 -3.18
N ALA A 58 6.19 -14.98 -2.26
CA ALA A 58 6.83 -14.96 -0.95
C ALA A 58 8.37 -15.13 -1.02
N ASP A 59 8.90 -15.63 -2.14
CA ASP A 59 10.32 -15.95 -2.32
C ASP A 59 11.24 -14.74 -2.63
N ARG A 60 10.75 -13.50 -2.56
CA ARG A 60 11.56 -12.27 -2.80
C ARG A 60 11.75 -11.44 -1.52
N LEU A 61 12.19 -12.11 -0.45
CA LEU A 61 12.82 -11.50 0.73
C LEU A 61 14.35 -11.64 0.60
#